data_AF-A0A3D3BPZ0-F1
#
_entry.id   AF-A0A3D3BPZ0-F1
#
_cell.length_a   1.000
_cell.length_b   1.000
_cell.length_c   1.000
_cell.angle_alpha   90.00
_cell.angle_beta   90.00
_cell.angle_gamma   90.00
#
_symmetry.space_group_name_H-M   'P 1'
#
loop_
_entity.id
_entity.type
_entity.pdbx_description
1 polymer ?
#
loop_
_entity_poly.entity_id
_entity_poly.type
_entity_poly.pdbx_seq_one_letter_code
_entity_poly.pdbx_strand_id
1 'polypeptide(L)'
;MTVTVPATGTSVPAESVAAFVEDRSPRGIAAAVHRMIRAGQVQPGDRLPTVRDLAQHLGVSPATVSEAWQALGAVGAIHARGRAGTFVRDVAEPTRPTRYLGIGGAPSTEESAALDLSTGTPDPALLPALHEAVERFTSGATAWTSSYLDQPVLPALREHLEQSWPFRAQRMTVVDGALDGLSRIVDQLVGLGDRVIMESPGFPPLIDLLDRAGADVIPVAIDE
;
A
#
# COMPACT_ATOMS: atom_id res chain seq x y z
N MET A 1 -22.98 8.80 -22.52
CA MET A 1 -22.71 8.11 -21.25
C MET A 1 -21.73 8.98 -20.50
N THR A 2 -22.26 9.81 -19.61
CA THR A 2 -21.57 10.99 -19.06
C THR A 2 -20.84 10.57 -17.79
N VAL A 3 -19.53 10.75 -17.77
CA VAL A 3 -18.69 10.51 -16.59
C VAL A 3 -18.97 11.64 -15.59
N THR A 4 -19.62 11.31 -14.48
CA THR A 4 -19.81 12.22 -13.34
C THR A 4 -18.66 12.01 -12.36
N VAL A 5 -17.80 13.02 -12.23
CA VAL A 5 -16.87 13.14 -11.10
C VAL A 5 -17.71 13.39 -9.84
N PRO A 6 -17.58 12.61 -8.75
CA PRO A 6 -18.38 12.82 -7.54
C PRO A 6 -18.00 14.15 -6.88
N ALA A 7 -18.98 14.78 -6.24
CA ALA A 7 -18.77 16.04 -5.52
C ALA A 7 -17.81 15.83 -4.33
N THR A 8 -16.79 16.66 -4.26
CA THR A 8 -15.88 16.81 -3.12
C THR A 8 -16.66 17.04 -1.82
N GLY A 9 -16.38 16.28 -0.76
CA GLY A 9 -16.66 16.68 0.62
C GLY A 9 -17.98 16.20 1.24
N THR A 10 -18.26 14.90 1.23
CA THR A 10 -19.35 14.36 2.06
C THR A 10 -18.89 14.32 3.52
N SER A 11 -19.76 14.72 4.45
CA SER A 11 -19.49 14.58 5.89
C SER A 11 -19.75 13.14 6.31
N VAL A 12 -18.73 12.45 6.79
CA VAL A 12 -18.85 11.10 7.34
C VAL A 12 -19.59 11.18 8.68
N PRO A 13 -20.69 10.44 8.87
CA PRO A 13 -21.40 10.41 10.15
C PRO A 13 -20.57 9.75 11.27
N ALA A 14 -20.70 10.26 12.50
CA ALA A 14 -20.03 9.69 13.67
C ALA A 14 -20.46 8.25 13.96
N GLU A 15 -21.73 7.94 13.77
CA GLU A 15 -22.28 6.58 13.89
C GLU A 15 -21.61 5.58 12.94
N SER A 16 -21.32 6.01 11.70
CA SER A 16 -20.68 5.16 10.69
C SER A 16 -19.26 4.84 11.13
N VAL A 17 -18.51 5.82 11.61
CA VAL A 17 -17.16 5.57 12.15
C VAL A 17 -17.23 4.68 13.38
N ALA A 18 -18.13 4.97 14.32
CA ALA A 18 -18.26 4.25 15.57
C ALA A 18 -18.56 2.75 15.38
N ALA A 19 -19.32 2.40 14.34
CA ALA A 19 -19.62 1.01 14.00
C ALA A 19 -18.39 0.16 13.62
N PHE A 20 -17.31 0.77 13.14
CA PHE A 20 -16.06 0.08 12.76
C PHE A 20 -14.98 0.11 13.86
N VAL A 21 -15.25 0.78 14.98
CA VAL A 21 -14.31 0.90 16.11
C VAL A 21 -14.56 -0.23 17.12
N GLU A 22 -13.68 -1.22 17.11
CA GLU A 22 -13.69 -2.33 18.08
C GLU A 22 -12.90 -1.99 19.35
N ASP A 23 -11.73 -1.37 19.19
CA ASP A 23 -10.88 -0.87 20.28
C ASP A 23 -11.06 0.65 20.44
N ARG A 24 -11.54 1.07 21.61
CA ARG A 24 -11.82 2.47 21.95
C ARG A 24 -10.60 3.24 22.46
N SER A 25 -9.41 2.63 22.43
CA SER A 25 -8.15 3.35 22.64
C SER A 25 -7.90 4.37 21.51
N PRO A 26 -7.05 5.40 21.71
CA PRO A 26 -6.68 6.33 20.63
C PRO A 26 -6.13 5.61 19.40
N ARG A 27 -5.31 4.58 19.63
CA ARG A 27 -4.73 3.73 18.58
C ARG A 27 -5.81 2.93 17.85
N GLY A 28 -6.74 2.30 18.58
CA GLY A 28 -7.82 1.52 18.00
C GLY A 28 -8.76 2.36 17.12
N ILE A 29 -9.11 3.56 17.58
CA ILE A 29 -9.91 4.52 16.82
C ILE A 29 -9.18 4.96 15.54
N ALA A 30 -7.90 5.34 15.66
CA ALA A 30 -7.10 5.75 14.52
C ALA A 30 -6.97 4.62 13.50
N ALA A 31 -6.70 3.38 13.95
CA ALA A 31 -6.58 2.21 13.09
C ALA A 31 -7.89 1.86 12.38
N ALA A 32 -9.04 1.95 13.07
CA ALA A 32 -10.34 1.73 12.46
C ALA A 32 -10.61 2.70 11.32
N VAL A 33 -10.38 4.00 11.55
CA VAL A 33 -10.59 5.03 10.53
C VAL A 33 -9.59 4.91 9.39
N HIS A 34 -8.33 4.56 9.69
CA HIS A 34 -7.33 4.29 8.66
C HIS A 34 -7.74 3.13 7.74
N ARG A 35 -8.28 2.04 8.30
CA ARG A 35 -8.82 0.91 7.52
C ARG A 35 -10.00 1.34 6.65
N MET A 36 -10.91 2.17 7.16
CA MET A 36 -12.03 2.69 6.36
C MET A 36 -11.55 3.52 5.17
N ILE A 37 -10.51 4.35 5.36
CA ILE A 37 -9.88 5.12 4.27
C ILE A 37 -9.26 4.18 3.23
N ARG A 38 -8.44 3.21 3.68
CA ARG A 38 -7.78 2.25 2.78
C ARG A 38 -8.77 1.35 2.03
N ALA A 39 -9.90 1.02 2.63
CA ALA A 39 -10.98 0.26 2.00
C ALA A 39 -11.86 1.12 1.06
N GLY A 40 -11.61 2.42 0.93
CA GLY A 40 -12.42 3.34 0.11
C GLY A 40 -13.82 3.61 0.69
N GLN A 41 -14.06 3.25 1.95
CA GLN A 41 -15.33 3.54 2.64
C GLN A 41 -15.42 5.00 3.07
N VAL A 42 -14.26 5.64 3.29
CA VAL A 42 -14.12 7.09 3.44
C VAL A 42 -13.19 7.57 2.33
N GLN A 43 -13.66 8.51 1.52
CA GLN A 43 -12.95 8.95 0.32
C GLN A 43 -12.02 10.13 0.63
N PRO A 44 -10.93 10.29 -0.14
CA PRO A 44 -10.21 11.55 -0.26
C PRO A 44 -11.12 12.78 -0.30
N GLY A 45 -10.84 13.76 0.56
CA GLY A 45 -11.62 14.99 0.65
C GLY A 45 -12.89 14.91 1.51
N ASP A 46 -13.31 13.73 1.97
CA ASP A 46 -14.42 13.61 2.92
C ASP A 46 -14.08 14.27 4.25
N ARG A 47 -15.11 14.83 4.90
CA ARG A 47 -14.99 15.45 6.22
C ARG A 47 -15.27 14.43 7.31
N LEU A 48 -14.30 14.19 8.18
CA LEU A 48 -14.47 13.32 9.34
C LEU A 48 -15.35 13.96 10.41
N PRO A 49 -15.99 13.15 11.28
CA PRO A 49 -16.76 13.66 12.40
C PRO A 49 -15.94 14.58 13.30
N THR A 50 -16.62 15.48 14.00
CA THR A 50 -15.93 16.30 15.01
C THR A 50 -15.47 15.43 16.18
N VAL A 51 -14.39 15.85 16.83
CA VAL A 51 -13.85 15.17 18.03
C VAL A 51 -14.93 14.92 19.08
N ARG A 52 -15.79 15.92 19.33
CA ARG A 52 -16.87 15.83 20.32
C ARG A 52 -17.97 14.87 19.91
N ASP A 53 -18.36 14.91 18.64
CA ASP A 53 -19.44 14.09 18.09
C ASP A 53 -19.06 12.60 18.10
N LEU A 54 -17.85 12.26 17.63
CA LEU A 54 -17.35 10.89 17.68
C LEU A 54 -17.11 10.42 19.12
N ALA A 55 -16.60 11.29 20.00
CA ALA A 55 -16.41 10.95 21.41
C ALA A 55 -17.73 10.60 22.10
N GLN A 56 -18.82 11.31 21.77
CA GLN A 56 -20.15 11.01 22.30
C GLN A 56 -20.66 9.65 21.82
N HIS A 57 -20.54 9.34 20.53
CA HIS A 57 -20.98 8.06 19.97
C HIS A 57 -20.18 6.87 20.50
N LEU A 58 -18.88 7.05 20.74
CA LEU A 58 -18.00 6.01 21.29
C LEU A 58 -18.03 5.93 22.83
N GLY A 59 -18.61 6.90 23.51
CA GLY A 59 -18.58 6.99 24.98
C GLY A 59 -17.16 7.12 25.56
N VAL A 60 -16.28 7.84 24.85
CA VAL A 60 -14.89 8.10 25.26
C VAL A 60 -14.66 9.59 25.52
N SER A 61 -13.49 9.94 26.07
CA SER A 61 -13.13 11.34 26.25
C SER A 61 -12.83 12.03 24.91
N PRO A 62 -13.11 13.34 24.75
CA PRO A 62 -12.67 14.09 23.58
C PRO A 62 -11.14 14.05 23.36
N ALA A 63 -10.35 13.93 24.43
CA ALA A 63 -8.89 13.80 24.33
C ALA A 63 -8.48 12.52 23.58
N THR A 64 -9.16 11.40 23.84
CA THR A 64 -8.93 10.10 23.18
C THR A 64 -9.10 10.19 21.67
N VAL A 65 -10.17 10.84 21.20
CA VAL A 65 -10.42 11.04 19.75
C VAL A 65 -9.44 12.06 19.17
N SER A 66 -9.07 13.08 19.94
CA SER A 66 -8.06 14.06 19.52
C SER A 66 -6.70 13.40 19.27
N GLU A 67 -6.26 12.51 20.16
CA GLU A 67 -5.03 11.73 20.00
C GLU A 67 -5.10 10.81 18.77
N ALA A 68 -6.25 10.19 18.51
CA ALA A 68 -6.47 9.40 17.30
C ALA A 68 -6.32 10.26 16.02
N TRP A 69 -6.87 11.47 16.00
CA TRP A 69 -6.72 12.40 14.88
C TRP A 69 -5.29 12.90 14.71
N GLN A 70 -4.55 13.07 15.81
CA GLN A 70 -3.12 13.40 15.74
C GLN A 70 -2.31 12.26 15.12
N ALA A 71 -2.57 11.01 15.52
CA ALA A 71 -1.91 9.83 14.95
C ALA A 71 -2.17 9.71 13.43
N LEU A 72 -3.42 9.85 12.99
CA LEU A 72 -3.77 9.86 11.57
C LEU A 72 -3.15 11.05 10.81
N GLY A 73 -3.04 12.20 11.47
CA GLY A 73 -2.40 13.38 10.89
C GLY A 73 -0.89 13.18 10.69
N ALA A 74 -0.23 12.51 11.64
CA ALA A 74 1.20 12.23 11.60
C ALA A 74 1.60 11.33 10.43
N VAL A 75 0.75 10.36 10.08
CA VAL A 75 0.97 9.45 8.94
C VAL A 75 0.42 10.01 7.61
N GLY A 76 -0.08 11.24 7.62
CA GLY A 76 -0.57 11.88 6.40
C GLY A 76 -1.89 11.31 5.86
N ALA A 77 -2.68 10.63 6.69
CA ALA A 77 -4.01 10.15 6.30
C ALA A 77 -5.08 11.26 6.32
N ILE A 78 -4.90 12.28 7.18
CA ILE A 78 -5.87 13.37 7.36
C ILE A 78 -5.17 14.73 7.47
N HIS A 79 -5.93 15.81 7.27
CA HIS A 79 -5.50 17.18 7.54
C HIS A 79 -6.60 18.00 8.20
N ALA A 80 -6.20 18.83 9.18
CA ALA A 80 -7.09 19.81 9.80
C ALA A 80 -7.16 21.09 8.97
N ARG A 81 -8.37 21.62 8.77
CA ARG A 81 -8.64 22.93 8.12
C ARG A 81 -9.24 23.93 9.11
N GLY A 82 -8.72 23.95 10.34
CA GLY A 82 -9.18 24.85 11.41
C GLY A 82 -10.69 24.72 11.68
N ARG A 83 -11.43 25.83 11.60
CA ARG A 83 -12.90 25.86 11.81
C ARG A 83 -13.69 25.01 10.81
N ALA A 84 -13.12 24.72 9.64
CA ALA A 84 -13.79 23.89 8.64
C ALA A 84 -13.83 22.40 9.01
N GLY A 85 -13.03 21.96 9.99
CA GLY A 85 -12.99 20.57 10.47
C GLY A 85 -11.77 19.79 9.96
N THR A 86 -11.87 18.47 10.06
CA THR A 86 -10.82 17.51 9.72
C THR A 86 -11.23 16.75 8.47
N PHE A 87 -10.34 16.62 7.50
CA PHE A 87 -10.63 16.04 6.20
C PHE A 87 -9.65 14.92 5.89
N VAL A 88 -10.10 13.91 5.15
CA VAL A 88 -9.21 12.87 4.62
C VAL A 88 -8.33 13.48 3.53
N ARG A 89 -7.03 13.24 3.65
CA ARG A 89 -6.07 13.74 2.67
C ARG A 89 -6.32 13.07 1.33
N ASP A 90 -6.19 13.87 0.29
CA ASP A 90 -6.16 13.36 -1.06
C ASP A 90 -4.77 12.76 -1.31
N VAL A 91 -4.67 11.45 -1.12
CA VAL A 91 -3.49 10.68 -1.56
C VAL A 91 -3.69 10.40 -3.05
N ALA A 92 -3.78 11.46 -3.85
CA ALA A 92 -4.05 11.39 -5.29
C ALA A 92 -2.90 10.78 -6.11
N GLU A 93 -1.79 10.36 -5.49
CA GLU A 93 -0.75 9.65 -6.22
C GLU A 93 -0.31 8.37 -5.50
N PRO A 94 -0.16 7.25 -6.22
CA PRO A 94 0.80 6.22 -5.83
C PRO A 94 2.17 6.90 -5.87
N THR A 95 2.55 7.49 -4.74
CA THR A 95 3.83 8.18 -4.62
C THR A 95 4.90 7.15 -4.91
N ARG A 96 5.74 7.42 -5.91
CA ARG A 96 6.88 6.54 -6.21
C ARG A 96 7.68 6.32 -4.92
N PRO A 97 8.35 5.16 -4.73
CA PRO A 97 9.25 4.97 -3.59
C PRO A 97 10.35 6.03 -3.65
N THR A 98 10.21 7.06 -2.81
CA THR A 98 11.02 8.28 -2.83
C THR A 98 12.44 8.00 -2.37
N ARG A 99 12.60 7.07 -1.42
CA ARG A 99 13.92 6.64 -0.94
C ARG A 99 14.70 5.92 -2.04
N TYR A 100 14.03 5.10 -2.84
CA TYR A 100 14.66 4.37 -3.94
C TYR A 100 15.17 5.29 -5.05
N LEU A 101 14.35 6.28 -5.45
CA LEU A 101 14.75 7.30 -6.42
C LEU A 101 15.92 8.16 -5.90
N GLY A 102 16.01 8.37 -4.59
CA GLY A 102 17.14 9.07 -3.97
C GLY A 102 18.46 8.29 -4.00
N ILE A 103 18.40 6.96 -4.06
CA ILE A 103 19.59 6.07 -4.06
C ILE A 103 20.11 5.83 -5.48
N GLY A 104 19.21 5.60 -6.44
CA GLY A 104 19.59 5.37 -7.85
C GLY A 104 20.00 6.64 -8.60
N GLY A 105 19.91 7.81 -7.97
CA GLY A 105 20.00 9.10 -8.63
C GLY A 105 18.74 9.41 -9.46
N ALA A 106 18.39 10.68 -9.59
CA ALA A 106 17.45 11.08 -10.64
C ALA A 106 18.03 10.64 -12.00
N PRO A 107 17.22 10.28 -13.01
CA PRO A 107 17.73 10.04 -14.35
C PRO A 107 18.50 11.29 -14.78
N SER A 108 19.83 11.21 -14.78
CA SER A 108 20.67 12.35 -15.06
C SER A 108 20.49 12.69 -16.54
N THR A 109 20.02 13.90 -16.81
CA THR A 109 20.01 14.48 -18.17
C THR A 109 21.43 14.86 -18.62
N GLU A 110 22.42 14.74 -17.74
CA GLU A 110 23.84 14.91 -18.02
C GLU A 110 24.46 13.57 -18.42
N GLU A 111 25.42 13.63 -19.35
CA GLU A 111 26.10 12.51 -20.02
C GLU A 111 26.03 11.21 -19.22
N SER A 112 25.19 10.29 -19.71
CA SER A 112 25.04 8.93 -19.19
C SER A 112 26.42 8.41 -18.81
N ALA A 113 26.61 8.07 -17.54
CA ALA A 113 27.85 7.51 -17.06
C ALA A 113 28.31 6.41 -18.04
N ALA A 114 29.62 6.37 -18.36
CA ALA A 114 30.16 5.39 -19.30
C ALA A 114 29.84 3.94 -18.90
N LEU A 115 29.60 3.73 -17.60
CA LEU A 115 29.05 2.50 -17.04
C LEU A 115 28.14 2.86 -15.86
N ASP A 116 26.87 2.45 -15.92
CA ASP A 116 25.91 2.60 -14.83
C ASP A 116 25.81 1.30 -14.03
N LEU A 117 26.26 1.34 -12.77
CA LEU A 117 26.21 0.23 -11.82
C LEU A 117 25.15 0.44 -10.71
N SER A 118 24.31 1.46 -10.84
CA SER A 118 23.40 1.90 -9.77
C SER A 118 22.05 1.17 -9.76
N THR A 119 21.64 0.58 -10.88
CA THR A 119 20.28 0.06 -11.07
C THR A 119 20.10 -1.39 -10.63
N GLY A 120 21.19 -2.18 -10.59
CA GLY A 120 21.13 -3.61 -10.31
C GLY A 120 20.34 -4.43 -11.33
N THR A 121 20.07 -3.89 -12.53
CA THR A 121 19.30 -4.58 -13.58
C THR A 121 20.21 -5.40 -14.50
N PRO A 122 19.82 -6.61 -14.92
CA PRO A 122 20.57 -7.38 -15.91
C PRO A 122 20.72 -6.64 -17.24
N ASP A 123 21.84 -6.85 -17.93
CA ASP A 123 22.06 -6.35 -19.29
C ASP A 123 21.00 -6.96 -20.25
N PRO A 124 20.17 -6.13 -20.91
CA PRO A 124 19.16 -6.60 -21.85
C PRO A 124 19.72 -7.46 -22.99
N ALA A 125 20.98 -7.25 -23.39
CA ALA A 125 21.63 -8.04 -24.45
C ALA A 125 21.95 -9.48 -24.01
N LEU A 126 21.96 -9.75 -22.70
CA LEU A 126 22.18 -11.08 -22.13
C LEU A 126 20.88 -11.82 -21.80
N LEU A 127 19.73 -11.17 -21.95
CA LEU A 127 18.43 -11.78 -21.68
C LEU A 127 17.92 -12.59 -22.89
N PRO A 128 17.20 -13.70 -22.67
CA PRO A 128 16.62 -14.48 -23.76
C PRO A 128 15.55 -13.69 -24.51
N ALA A 129 15.42 -13.94 -25.81
CA ALA A 129 14.38 -13.33 -26.64
C ALA A 129 13.00 -13.84 -26.21
N LEU A 130 12.23 -13.00 -25.51
CA LEU A 130 10.88 -13.35 -25.06
C LEU A 130 9.88 -13.49 -26.21
N HIS A 131 10.18 -12.90 -27.38
CA HIS A 131 9.28 -12.88 -28.52
C HIS A 131 8.87 -14.28 -28.98
N GLU A 132 9.81 -15.21 -29.11
CA GLU A 132 9.51 -16.59 -29.54
C GLU A 132 8.61 -17.32 -28.53
N ALA A 133 8.83 -17.11 -27.23
CA ALA A 133 8.01 -17.69 -26.18
C ALA A 133 6.59 -17.11 -26.20
N VAL A 134 6.47 -15.78 -26.38
CA VAL A 134 5.18 -15.10 -26.51
C VAL A 134 4.46 -15.57 -27.77
N GLU A 135 5.13 -15.64 -28.92
CA GLU A 135 4.54 -16.10 -30.19
C GLU A 135 4.04 -17.55 -30.11
N ARG A 136 4.82 -18.45 -29.53
CA ARG A 136 4.39 -19.84 -29.30
C ARG A 136 3.13 -19.90 -28.44
N PHE A 137 2.99 -18.98 -27.50
CA PHE A 137 1.84 -18.89 -26.61
C PHE A 137 0.63 -18.21 -27.28
N THR A 138 0.85 -17.24 -28.18
CA THR A 138 -0.22 -16.50 -28.88
C THR A 138 -0.79 -17.21 -30.10
N SER A 139 -0.01 -18.09 -30.74
CA SER A 139 -0.35 -18.73 -32.01
C SER A 139 -1.48 -19.78 -31.93
N GLY A 140 -2.02 -20.08 -30.74
CA GLY A 140 -3.01 -21.15 -30.54
C GLY A 140 -4.20 -20.84 -29.62
N ALA A 141 -4.35 -19.62 -29.08
CA ALA A 141 -5.37 -19.31 -28.08
C ALA A 141 -6.41 -18.29 -28.59
N THR A 142 -7.71 -18.63 -28.50
CA THR A 142 -8.83 -17.78 -28.94
C THR A 142 -9.41 -16.88 -27.84
N ALA A 143 -9.06 -17.10 -26.55
CA ALA A 143 -9.43 -16.22 -25.44
C ALA A 143 -8.46 -16.40 -24.26
N TRP A 144 -8.02 -15.28 -23.68
CA TRP A 144 -6.94 -15.22 -22.68
C TRP A 144 -7.42 -15.13 -21.24
N THR A 145 -8.60 -14.54 -21.05
CA THR A 145 -9.34 -14.56 -19.79
C THR A 145 -10.48 -15.56 -19.95
N SER A 146 -10.24 -16.82 -19.60
CA SER A 146 -11.29 -17.84 -19.56
C SER A 146 -12.31 -17.55 -18.46
N SER A 147 -11.86 -17.01 -17.32
CA SER A 147 -12.71 -16.60 -16.21
C SER A 147 -11.96 -15.73 -15.20
N TYR A 148 -12.66 -14.80 -14.56
CA TYR A 148 -12.15 -14.07 -13.38
C TYR A 148 -12.10 -14.94 -12.11
N LEU A 149 -12.64 -16.16 -12.18
CA LEU A 149 -12.63 -17.14 -11.08
C LEU A 149 -11.49 -18.14 -11.17
N ASP A 150 -10.76 -18.18 -12.28
CA ASP A 150 -9.65 -19.12 -12.47
C ASP A 150 -8.46 -18.76 -11.59
N GLN A 151 -7.65 -19.76 -11.23
CA GLN A 151 -6.42 -19.49 -10.49
C GLN A 151 -5.46 -18.67 -11.35
N PRO A 152 -4.83 -17.60 -10.82
CA PRO A 152 -3.93 -16.75 -11.59
C PRO A 152 -2.61 -17.45 -11.94
N VAL A 153 -2.29 -18.56 -11.28
CA VAL A 153 -1.07 -19.35 -11.53
C VAL A 153 -1.38 -20.49 -12.50
N LEU A 154 -0.72 -20.48 -13.66
CA LEU A 154 -0.85 -21.57 -14.64
C LEU A 154 -0.37 -22.91 -14.04
N PRO A 155 -1.07 -24.04 -14.29
CA PRO A 155 -0.68 -25.35 -13.74
C PRO A 155 0.77 -25.73 -14.02
N ALA A 156 1.25 -25.51 -15.25
CA ALA A 156 2.64 -25.81 -15.64
C ALA A 156 3.65 -24.94 -14.88
N LEU A 157 3.32 -23.67 -14.60
CA LEU A 157 4.18 -22.81 -13.80
C LEU A 157 4.20 -23.28 -12.34
N ARG A 158 3.04 -23.64 -11.77
CA ARG A 158 2.95 -24.20 -10.42
C ARG A 158 3.83 -25.44 -10.27
N GLU A 159 3.70 -26.41 -11.17
CA GLU A 159 4.48 -27.65 -11.13
C GLU A 159 5.98 -27.37 -11.18
N HIS A 160 6.41 -26.44 -12.04
CA HIS A 160 7.81 -26.05 -12.14
C HIS A 160 8.33 -25.37 -10.86
N LEU A 161 7.55 -24.46 -10.28
CA LEU A 161 7.93 -23.77 -9.05
C LEU A 161 8.02 -24.76 -7.87
N GLU A 162 7.07 -25.68 -7.74
CA GLU A 162 7.03 -26.68 -6.65
C GLU A 162 8.24 -27.62 -6.65
N GLN A 163 8.94 -27.80 -7.78
CA GLN A 163 10.16 -28.61 -7.86
C GLN A 163 11.38 -27.96 -7.18
N SER A 164 11.42 -26.62 -7.12
CA SER A 164 12.59 -25.87 -6.66
C SER A 164 12.31 -24.91 -5.50
N TRP A 165 11.04 -24.74 -5.11
CA TRP A 165 10.69 -23.83 -4.03
C TRP A 165 11.27 -24.31 -2.69
N PRO A 166 11.87 -23.43 -1.88
CA PRO A 166 12.58 -23.83 -0.66
C PRO A 166 11.67 -24.36 0.47
N PHE A 167 10.34 -24.24 0.32
CA PHE A 167 9.37 -24.68 1.32
C PHE A 167 8.02 -25.02 0.67
N ARG A 168 7.17 -25.74 1.40
CA ARG A 168 5.80 -26.03 0.97
C ARG A 168 4.91 -24.80 1.12
N ALA A 169 4.67 -24.08 0.02
CA ALA A 169 3.77 -22.92 0.02
C ALA A 169 2.29 -23.32 0.21
N GLN A 170 1.58 -22.65 1.12
CA GLN A 170 0.13 -22.89 1.31
C GLN A 170 -0.73 -22.27 0.20
N ARG A 171 -0.25 -21.17 -0.39
CA ARG A 171 -0.86 -20.43 -1.50
C ARG A 171 0.24 -19.92 -2.42
N MET A 172 -0.04 -19.85 -3.71
CA MET A 172 0.79 -19.19 -4.72
C MET A 172 -0.10 -18.29 -5.56
N THR A 173 0.40 -17.11 -5.92
CA THR A 173 -0.26 -16.15 -6.80
C THR A 173 0.77 -15.48 -7.70
N VAL A 174 0.31 -14.88 -8.79
CA VAL A 174 1.13 -14.02 -9.67
C VAL A 174 0.84 -12.56 -9.33
N VAL A 175 1.90 -11.73 -9.36
CA VAL A 175 1.84 -10.28 -9.14
C VAL A 175 2.72 -9.58 -10.18
N ASP A 176 2.51 -8.29 -10.39
CA ASP A 176 3.27 -7.46 -11.33
C ASP A 176 4.60 -7.01 -10.71
N GLY A 177 5.44 -7.99 -10.37
CA GLY A 177 6.75 -7.78 -9.77
C GLY A 177 6.76 -7.63 -8.23
N ALA A 178 7.97 -7.43 -7.69
CA ALA A 178 8.20 -7.49 -6.24
C ALA A 178 7.49 -6.37 -5.46
N LEU A 179 7.47 -5.14 -5.98
CA LEU A 179 6.81 -4.02 -5.31
C LEU A 179 5.30 -4.18 -5.25
N ASP A 180 4.69 -4.72 -6.31
CA ASP A 180 3.26 -5.02 -6.34
C ASP A 180 2.90 -6.13 -5.33
N GLY A 181 3.77 -7.14 -5.19
CA GLY A 181 3.66 -8.15 -4.13
C GLY A 181 3.77 -7.56 -2.72
N LEU A 182 4.81 -6.77 -2.45
CA LEU A 182 5.05 -6.14 -1.15
C LEU A 182 3.92 -5.17 -0.77
N SER A 183 3.44 -4.37 -1.72
CA SER A 183 2.31 -3.45 -1.51
C SER A 183 1.10 -4.24 -1.02
N ARG A 184 0.72 -5.33 -1.70
CA ARG A 184 -0.45 -6.12 -1.29
C ARG A 184 -0.28 -6.78 0.08
N ILE A 185 0.94 -7.22 0.42
CA ILE A 185 1.24 -7.80 1.73
C ILE A 185 1.08 -6.74 2.83
N VAL A 186 1.72 -5.58 2.67
CA VAL A 186 1.59 -4.46 3.61
C VAL A 186 0.12 -4.05 3.70
N ASP A 187 -0.56 -3.97 2.56
CA ASP A 187 -1.95 -3.55 2.50
C ASP A 187 -2.89 -4.48 3.26
N GLN A 188 -2.62 -5.78 3.26
CA GLN A 188 -3.46 -6.78 3.91
C GLN A 188 -3.11 -7.00 5.38
N LEU A 189 -1.82 -6.90 5.74
CA LEU A 189 -1.32 -7.35 7.03
C LEU A 189 -0.93 -6.23 8.00
N VAL A 190 -0.72 -5.01 7.50
CA VAL A 190 -0.18 -3.91 8.29
C VAL A 190 -1.23 -2.81 8.47
N GLY A 191 -1.57 -2.57 9.73
CA GLY A 191 -2.41 -1.48 10.18
C GLY A 191 -1.62 -0.31 10.78
N LEU A 192 -2.34 0.78 11.04
CA LEU A 192 -1.78 1.95 11.69
C LEU A 192 -1.24 1.62 13.08
N GLY A 193 0.02 2.00 13.32
CA GLY A 193 0.76 1.80 14.56
C GLY A 193 1.30 0.38 14.74
N ASP A 194 1.03 -0.55 13.82
CA ASP A 194 1.55 -1.91 13.92
C ASP A 194 3.07 -1.91 13.92
N ARG A 195 3.64 -2.73 14.80
CA ARG A 195 5.08 -2.82 15.00
C ARG A 195 5.63 -3.81 13.98
N VAL A 196 6.43 -3.34 13.04
CA VAL A 196 7.01 -4.17 11.99
C VAL A 196 8.51 -4.23 12.18
N ILE A 197 9.03 -5.44 12.40
CA ILE A 197 10.46 -5.68 12.56
C ILE A 197 11.09 -5.78 11.17
N MET A 198 12.16 -5.03 10.93
CA MET A 198 12.85 -4.98 9.64
C MET A 198 14.36 -4.96 9.82
N GLU A 199 15.07 -5.59 8.88
CA GLU A 199 16.53 -5.55 8.78
C GLU A 199 17.07 -4.12 8.62
N SER A 200 18.28 -3.89 9.13
CA SER A 200 19.02 -2.64 9.03
C SER A 200 20.49 -2.93 8.67
N PRO A 201 20.96 -2.55 7.48
CA PRO A 201 20.22 -1.87 6.40
C PRO A 201 19.16 -2.77 5.75
N GLY A 202 18.10 -2.17 5.21
CA GLY A 202 17.00 -2.90 4.58
C GLY A 202 16.49 -2.26 3.31
N PHE A 203 15.51 -2.90 2.66
CA PHE A 203 14.99 -2.50 1.36
C PHE A 203 14.17 -1.19 1.41
N PRO A 204 14.65 -0.06 0.83
CA PRO A 204 14.02 1.25 1.00
C PRO A 204 12.56 1.37 0.53
N PRO A 205 12.13 0.77 -0.59
CA PRO A 205 10.73 0.78 -0.99
C PRO A 205 9.78 0.15 0.03
N LEU A 206 10.23 -0.88 0.77
CA LEU A 206 9.40 -1.47 1.82
C LEU A 206 9.25 -0.52 3.01
N ILE A 207 10.29 0.24 3.38
CA ILE A 207 10.19 1.29 4.40
C ILE A 207 9.18 2.36 3.97
N ASP A 208 9.21 2.79 2.70
CA ASP A 208 8.22 3.74 2.15
C ASP A 208 6.79 3.20 2.25
N LEU A 209 6.57 1.91 1.96
CA LEU A 209 5.26 1.27 2.08
C LEU A 209 4.79 1.17 3.54
N LEU A 210 5.68 0.84 4.47
CA LEU A 210 5.37 0.70 5.89
C LEU A 210 5.04 2.05 6.54
N ASP A 211 5.79 3.10 6.22
CA ASP A 211 5.51 4.46 6.70
C ASP A 211 4.12 4.93 6.24
N ARG A 212 3.73 4.60 5.01
CA ARG A 212 2.39 4.92 4.47
C ARG A 212 1.29 4.11 5.12
N ALA A 213 1.55 2.86 5.46
CA ALA A 213 0.64 2.06 6.28
C ALA A 213 0.52 2.63 7.71
N GLY A 214 1.42 3.54 8.08
CA GLY A 214 1.50 4.14 9.40
C GLY A 214 2.10 3.19 10.43
N ALA A 215 2.91 2.23 10.00
CA ALA A 215 3.57 1.27 10.87
C ALA A 215 4.67 1.93 11.71
N ASP A 216 4.93 1.35 12.87
CA ASP A 216 6.11 1.61 13.69
C ASP A 216 7.20 0.62 13.30
N VAL A 217 8.14 1.04 12.45
CA VAL A 217 9.22 0.18 11.95
C VAL A 217 10.32 0.06 13.00
N ILE A 218 10.58 -1.17 13.46
CA ILE A 218 11.63 -1.49 14.43
C ILE A 218 12.84 -2.04 13.67
N PRO A 219 13.95 -1.30 13.59
CA PRO A 219 15.15 -1.77 12.90
C PRO A 219 15.88 -2.83 13.73
N VAL A 220 16.40 -3.86 13.07
CA VAL A 220 17.26 -4.91 13.63
C VAL A 220 18.53 -4.96 12.80
N ALA A 221 19.68 -4.77 13.46
CA ALA A 221 20.98 -4.86 12.80
C ALA A 221 21.21 -6.28 12.27
N ILE A 222 21.74 -6.37 11.06
CA ILE A 222 22.20 -7.64 10.48
C ILE A 222 23.49 -8.06 11.21
N ASP A 223 23.66 -9.36 11.43
CA ASP A 223 24.90 -9.95 11.93
C ASP A 223 26.01 -9.98 10.85
N GLU A 224 27.21 -10.44 11.24
CA GLU A 224 28.35 -10.59 10.34
C GLU A 224 28.25 -11.83 9.43
#